data_AF-A0A173ZHV9-F1
#
_entry.id   AF-A0A173ZHV9-F1
#
_cell.length_a   1.000
_cell.length_b   1.000
_cell.length_c   1.000
_cell.angle_alpha   90.00
_cell.angle_beta   90.00
_cell.angle_gamma   90.00
#
_symmetry.space_group_name_H-M   'P 1'
#
loop_
_entity.id
_entity.type
_entity.pdbx_description
1 polymer ?
#
loop_
_entity_poly.entity_id
_entity_poly.type
_entity_poly.pdbx_seq_one_letter_code
_entity_poly.pdbx_strand_id
1 'polypeptide(L)'
;MAHLYVIAGHGAGDCGAVGYGYTEAERVRALASRLSTLGGGNVTIADMNRNWYADNGIMSLNIPKDWQILELHMDSNVPSVKGGHVIIEEGYSPDKYDTALANFISSFFPGRAEKIKPRDDLANPWRAAQRGYSYRLLENGFITNSGDLNKFNGQMDDLARGILNAFGIATASPAKEDSDGKVTSGGTSQDSVQHYGKVSYQSHIRDIGWACWQSDGRMSGTTGQNRRIEAFRLIPVGETDVAVHIKDVGDKEYKNISKGTILGTTGQNKRIEAIKIAGKDTPYIYRVHQKNIGWTDWTFNGNWAGTKGKGLQIEAIEIMAAKFLVNPHVQNRGWLGERACENIIGITGHNLRLEAFKINPLNIEIKAKAHIEGIGWKDYGMVTKDTVIGTTGQNKRIECLCFDGDFEYRVHVKNSGWTDWTKADGVSTLGTVGQALQIEAIQFR
;
A
#
# COMPACT_ATOMS: atom_id res chain seq x y z
N MET A 1 35.31 6.88 22.27
CA MET A 1 34.30 7.15 21.22
C MET A 1 34.34 8.64 20.96
N ALA A 2 34.38 9.10 19.71
CA ALA A 2 34.39 10.53 19.44
C ALA A 2 33.00 11.12 19.72
N HIS A 3 32.95 12.41 20.09
CA HIS A 3 31.72 13.18 20.07
C HIS A 3 31.72 14.07 18.82
N LEU A 4 30.61 14.11 18.09
CA LEU A 4 30.49 14.81 16.81
C LEU A 4 29.65 16.08 16.98
N TYR A 5 30.25 17.23 16.71
CA TYR A 5 29.56 18.52 16.61
C TYR A 5 29.27 18.80 15.14
N VAL A 6 27.99 18.75 14.76
CA VAL A 6 27.57 18.82 13.35
C VAL A 6 27.06 20.23 13.03
N ILE A 7 27.70 20.86 12.04
CA ILE A 7 27.23 22.12 11.44
C ILE A 7 26.53 21.78 10.13
N ALA A 8 25.29 22.21 9.96
CA ALA A 8 24.62 22.17 8.66
C ALA A 8 25.01 23.45 7.90
N GLY A 9 25.59 23.30 6.71
CA GLY A 9 25.99 24.43 5.87
C GLY A 9 24.83 25.36 5.53
N HIS A 10 25.17 26.62 5.20
CA HIS A 10 24.22 27.69 4.87
C HIS A 10 23.24 28.04 6.01
N GLY A 11 22.18 28.79 5.70
CA GLY A 11 21.13 29.20 6.66
C GLY A 11 20.94 30.70 6.79
N ALA A 12 20.02 31.09 7.69
CA ALA A 12 19.62 32.47 7.91
C ALA A 12 19.26 33.23 6.61
N GLY A 13 18.54 32.57 5.70
CA GLY A 13 18.14 33.13 4.38
C GLY A 13 19.07 32.74 3.23
N ASP A 14 20.26 32.21 3.50
CA ASP A 14 21.11 31.55 2.49
C ASP A 14 20.69 30.08 2.35
N CYS A 15 20.32 29.69 1.13
CA CYS A 15 19.85 28.34 0.82
C CYS A 15 20.93 27.43 0.21
N GLY A 16 22.11 27.98 -0.07
CA GLY A 16 23.18 27.28 -0.79
C GLY A 16 22.80 26.96 -2.22
N ALA A 17 23.38 25.89 -2.76
CA ALA A 17 23.05 25.43 -4.09
C ALA A 17 21.61 24.89 -4.18
N VAL A 18 21.05 24.90 -5.40
CA VAL A 18 19.68 24.43 -5.67
C VAL A 18 19.70 23.45 -6.84
N GLY A 19 19.01 22.32 -6.68
CA GLY A 19 18.92 21.28 -7.70
C GLY A 19 17.65 20.45 -7.56
N TYR A 20 16.96 20.20 -8.68
CA TYR A 20 15.78 19.34 -8.76
C TYR A 20 14.68 19.61 -7.72
N GLY A 21 14.45 20.88 -7.39
CA GLY A 21 13.42 21.30 -6.43
C GLY A 21 13.84 21.24 -4.96
N TYR A 22 15.12 20.98 -4.67
CA TYR A 22 15.67 20.99 -3.32
C TYR A 22 16.74 22.08 -3.17
N THR A 23 16.84 22.63 -1.97
CA THR A 23 17.96 23.50 -1.58
C THR A 23 18.98 22.70 -0.76
N GLU A 24 20.25 23.06 -0.88
CA GLU A 24 21.34 22.42 -0.14
C GLU A 24 21.10 22.53 1.37
N ALA A 25 20.80 23.73 1.85
CA ALA A 25 20.56 24.00 3.26
C ALA A 25 19.42 23.13 3.83
N GLU A 26 18.38 22.84 3.06
CA GLU A 26 17.30 21.92 3.45
C GLU A 26 17.80 20.48 3.57
N ARG A 27 18.58 20.00 2.59
CA ARG A 27 19.06 18.61 2.53
C ARG A 27 20.08 18.31 3.62
N VAL A 28 21.04 19.21 3.87
CA VAL A 28 22.06 18.99 4.89
C VAL A 28 21.51 19.09 6.32
N ARG A 29 20.45 19.90 6.55
CA ARG A 29 19.70 19.89 7.84
C ARG A 29 18.92 18.59 8.05
N ALA A 30 18.36 18.02 6.98
CA ALA A 30 17.72 16.72 7.06
C ALA A 30 18.74 15.63 7.46
N LEU A 31 19.93 15.64 6.84
CA LEU A 31 21.02 14.73 7.20
C LEU A 31 21.51 14.96 8.64
N ALA A 32 21.71 16.21 9.07
CA ALA A 32 22.08 16.56 10.44
C ALA A 32 21.07 16.00 11.47
N SER A 33 19.77 16.10 11.17
CA SER A 33 18.71 15.53 12.02
C SER A 33 18.79 14.01 12.11
N ARG A 34 19.15 13.32 11.01
CA ARG A 34 19.38 11.86 11.01
C ARG A 34 20.63 11.47 11.79
N LEU A 35 21.73 12.21 11.68
CA LEU A 35 22.93 12.01 12.48
C LEU A 35 22.64 12.11 13.98
N SER A 36 21.88 13.14 14.40
CA SER A 36 21.44 13.29 15.79
C SER A 36 20.61 12.08 16.26
N THR A 37 19.62 11.69 15.46
CA THR A 37 18.72 10.57 15.76
C THR A 37 19.47 9.25 15.93
N LEU A 38 20.44 8.97 15.04
CA LEU A 38 21.14 7.68 14.98
C LEU A 38 22.37 7.64 15.90
N GLY A 39 23.06 8.76 16.10
CA GLY A 39 24.25 8.85 16.96
C GLY A 39 23.92 9.15 18.42
N GLY A 40 22.68 9.57 18.72
CA GLY A 40 22.19 9.79 20.07
C GLY A 40 23.05 10.79 20.85
N GLY A 41 23.38 10.44 22.09
CA GLY A 41 24.13 11.32 23.00
C GLY A 41 25.56 11.66 22.57
N ASN A 42 26.11 11.01 21.53
CA ASN A 42 27.45 11.30 20.99
C ASN A 42 27.42 12.33 19.84
N VAL A 43 26.23 12.88 19.51
CA VAL A 43 26.05 13.87 18.45
C VAL A 43 25.41 15.12 19.02
N THR A 44 25.97 16.27 18.69
CA THR A 44 25.37 17.58 18.98
C THR A 44 25.21 18.34 17.68
N ILE A 45 23.98 18.80 17.41
CA ILE A 45 23.67 19.60 16.24
C ILE A 45 23.84 21.07 16.59
N ALA A 46 24.67 21.76 15.83
CA ALA A 46 24.82 23.20 15.90
C ALA A 46 23.49 23.89 15.55
N ASP A 47 23.21 25.06 16.12
CA ASP A 47 21.95 25.78 15.86
C ASP A 47 21.74 26.01 14.36
N MET A 48 20.71 25.33 13.81
CA MET A 48 20.40 25.29 12.38
C MET A 48 19.68 26.54 11.87
N ASN A 49 19.30 27.47 12.75
CA ASN A 49 18.73 28.77 12.38
C ASN A 49 19.81 29.80 12.01
N ARG A 50 21.08 29.50 12.32
CA ARG A 50 22.22 30.38 12.06
C ARG A 50 22.89 30.04 10.74
N ASN A 51 23.62 31.01 10.20
CA ASN A 51 24.62 30.78 9.16
C ASN A 51 26.01 30.88 9.80
N TRP A 52 26.59 29.72 10.14
CA TRP A 52 27.84 29.61 10.89
C TRP A 52 29.05 30.20 10.16
N TYR A 53 28.97 30.29 8.83
CA TYR A 53 29.96 31.01 8.02
C TYR A 53 29.79 32.52 8.14
N ALA A 54 28.57 33.04 7.90
CA ALA A 54 28.32 34.48 7.84
C ALA A 54 28.45 35.16 9.23
N ASP A 55 28.12 34.45 10.30
CA ASP A 55 28.13 35.01 11.66
C ASP A 55 29.44 34.76 12.44
N ASN A 56 30.45 34.16 11.80
CA ASN A 56 31.73 33.78 12.41
C ASN A 56 31.59 32.83 13.62
N GLY A 57 30.54 32.01 13.70
CA GLY A 57 30.16 31.27 14.90
C GLY A 57 31.25 30.36 15.49
N ILE A 58 32.18 29.84 14.68
CA ILE A 58 33.31 29.05 15.17
C ILE A 58 34.25 29.88 16.09
N MET A 59 34.39 31.18 15.83
CA MET A 59 35.26 32.05 16.62
C MET A 59 34.75 32.27 18.05
N SER A 60 33.45 32.12 18.29
CA SER A 60 32.84 32.18 19.62
C SER A 60 32.53 30.81 20.22
N LEU A 61 32.74 29.72 19.46
CA LEU A 61 32.41 28.37 19.88
C LEU A 61 33.26 27.93 21.08
N ASN A 62 32.58 27.40 22.11
CA ASN A 62 33.16 26.88 23.33
C ASN A 62 32.67 25.45 23.58
N ILE A 63 33.34 24.48 22.97
CA ILE A 63 33.11 23.04 23.15
C ILE A 63 34.43 22.36 23.54
N PRO A 64 34.40 21.13 24.10
CA PRO A 64 35.62 20.39 24.40
C PRO A 64 36.51 20.21 23.15
N LYS A 65 37.83 20.35 23.31
CA LYS A 65 38.80 20.37 22.19
C LYS A 65 38.97 19.02 21.50
N ASP A 66 38.58 17.94 22.17
CA ASP A 66 38.59 16.57 21.66
C ASP A 66 37.35 16.23 20.81
N TRP A 67 36.32 17.09 20.81
CA TRP A 67 35.17 16.94 19.92
C TRP A 67 35.57 17.14 18.46
N GLN A 68 34.91 16.41 17.57
CA GLN A 68 35.14 16.49 16.14
C GLN A 68 34.07 17.40 15.52
N ILE A 69 34.47 18.45 14.80
CA ILE A 69 33.52 19.31 14.07
C ILE A 69 33.38 18.78 12.64
N LEU A 70 32.14 18.52 12.22
CA LEU A 70 31.78 18.14 10.85
C LEU A 70 30.79 19.15 10.29
N GLU A 71 31.18 19.86 9.23
CA GLU A 71 30.28 20.72 8.47
C GLU A 71 29.75 19.99 7.23
N LEU A 72 28.43 19.97 7.04
CA LEU A 72 27.76 19.25 5.97
C LEU A 72 27.38 20.18 4.82
N HIS A 73 27.78 19.82 3.61
CA HIS A 73 27.47 20.51 2.34
C HIS A 73 27.07 19.51 1.24
N MET A 74 26.59 20.04 0.11
CA MET A 74 26.45 19.34 -1.17
C MET A 74 27.06 20.18 -2.29
N ASP A 75 27.91 19.57 -3.09
CA ASP A 75 28.62 20.25 -4.18
C ASP A 75 27.64 20.59 -5.33
N SER A 76 28.05 21.50 -6.21
CA SER A 76 27.22 21.97 -7.33
C SER A 76 28.07 22.32 -8.55
N ASN A 77 27.68 21.76 -9.70
CA ASN A 77 28.29 22.03 -11.00
C ASN A 77 27.34 21.60 -12.13
N VAL A 78 27.82 21.46 -13.36
CA VAL A 78 27.07 20.87 -14.47
C VAL A 78 26.57 19.46 -14.11
N PRO A 79 25.38 19.03 -14.59
CA PRO A 79 24.69 17.86 -14.05
C PRO A 79 25.41 16.51 -14.19
N SER A 80 26.44 16.42 -15.04
CA SER A 80 27.22 15.20 -15.22
C SER A 80 28.27 14.96 -14.13
N VAL A 81 28.67 16.00 -13.39
CA VAL A 81 29.64 15.89 -12.30
C VAL A 81 28.97 15.26 -11.08
N LYS A 82 29.68 14.38 -10.39
CA LYS A 82 29.17 13.62 -9.24
C LYS A 82 30.29 13.24 -8.27
N GLY A 83 29.89 12.75 -7.11
CA GLY A 83 30.76 12.17 -6.10
C GLY A 83 30.98 13.08 -4.89
N GLY A 84 31.33 12.47 -3.75
CA GLY A 84 31.58 13.18 -2.50
C GLY A 84 33.05 13.23 -2.13
N HIS A 85 33.43 14.20 -1.30
CA HIS A 85 34.79 14.35 -0.79
C HIS A 85 34.81 15.10 0.54
N VAL A 86 35.95 15.03 1.23
CA VAL A 86 36.21 15.74 2.48
C VAL A 86 37.15 16.91 2.20
N ILE A 87 36.89 18.06 2.83
CA ILE A 87 37.75 19.24 2.81
C ILE A 87 38.32 19.47 4.20
N ILE A 88 39.62 19.76 4.25
CA ILE A 88 40.37 20.12 5.46
C ILE A 88 41.13 21.43 5.23
N GLU A 89 41.57 22.07 6.31
CA GLU A 89 42.44 23.25 6.25
C GLU A 89 43.80 22.90 5.64
N GLU A 90 44.29 23.73 4.72
CA GLU A 90 45.63 23.59 4.16
C GLU A 90 46.73 23.70 5.23
N GLY A 91 47.80 22.93 5.08
CA GLY A 91 48.87 22.83 6.07
C GLY A 91 48.59 21.84 7.22
N TYR A 92 47.37 21.28 7.30
CA TYR A 92 47.08 20.16 8.20
C TYR A 92 47.16 18.83 7.46
N SER A 93 47.69 17.81 8.15
CA SER A 93 47.63 16.43 7.66
C SER A 93 46.27 15.82 8.01
N PRO A 94 45.63 15.07 7.09
CA PRO A 94 44.39 14.36 7.39
C PRO A 94 44.57 13.42 8.57
N ASP A 95 43.60 13.41 9.48
CA ASP A 95 43.60 12.48 10.60
C ASP A 95 42.88 11.16 10.25
N LYS A 96 42.73 10.29 11.25
CA LYS A 96 42.05 9.00 11.08
C LYS A 96 40.56 9.14 10.73
N TYR A 97 39.90 10.19 11.21
CA TYR A 97 38.49 10.46 10.95
C TYR A 97 38.31 11.01 9.54
N ASP A 98 39.18 11.93 9.12
CA ASP A 98 39.18 12.45 7.74
C ASP A 98 39.39 11.30 6.74
N THR A 99 40.34 10.41 7.03
CA THR A 99 40.63 9.23 6.20
C THR A 99 39.46 8.25 6.15
N ALA A 100 38.85 7.93 7.30
CA ALA A 100 37.72 7.02 7.36
C ALA A 100 36.49 7.61 6.63
N LEU A 101 36.22 8.89 6.84
CA LEU A 101 35.11 9.61 6.23
C LEU A 101 35.28 9.71 4.72
N ALA A 102 36.48 10.04 4.24
CA ALA A 102 36.81 10.11 2.82
C ALA A 102 36.68 8.75 2.12
N ASN A 103 37.12 7.67 2.77
CA ASN A 103 36.94 6.31 2.25
C ASN A 103 35.48 5.92 2.13
N PHE A 104 34.67 6.23 3.16
CA PHE A 104 33.24 5.98 3.12
C PHE A 104 32.54 6.82 2.04
N ILE A 105 32.72 8.15 2.06
CA ILE A 105 31.97 9.03 1.15
C ILE A 105 32.35 8.82 -0.31
N SER A 106 33.61 8.51 -0.62
CA SER A 106 34.04 8.20 -1.98
C SER A 106 33.51 6.84 -2.49
N SER A 107 33.17 5.92 -1.58
CA SER A 107 32.47 4.68 -1.91
C SER A 107 30.96 4.91 -2.06
N PHE A 108 30.37 5.71 -1.17
CA PHE A 108 28.94 6.00 -1.17
C PHE A 108 28.55 6.90 -2.36
N PHE A 109 29.35 7.92 -2.67
CA PHE A 109 29.22 8.81 -3.82
C PHE A 109 30.52 8.79 -4.64
N PRO A 110 30.69 7.83 -5.57
CA PRO A 110 31.90 7.72 -6.38
C PRO A 110 31.92 8.76 -7.51
N GLY A 111 33.10 9.32 -7.81
CA GLY A 111 33.27 10.24 -8.94
C GLY A 111 34.37 11.29 -8.77
N ARG A 112 34.91 11.47 -7.56
CA ARG A 112 36.01 12.41 -7.26
C ARG A 112 37.37 11.73 -7.37
N ALA A 113 38.31 12.38 -8.04
CA ALA A 113 39.71 11.94 -8.09
C ALA A 113 40.42 12.20 -6.74
N GLU A 114 40.19 13.37 -6.15
CA GLU A 114 40.68 13.75 -4.82
C GLU A 114 39.60 13.49 -3.77
N LYS A 115 39.88 12.58 -2.83
CA LYS A 115 38.95 12.19 -1.76
C LYS A 115 39.03 13.10 -0.54
N ILE A 116 40.21 13.64 -0.28
CA ILE A 116 40.49 14.67 0.73
C ILE A 116 41.15 15.82 0.01
N LYS A 117 40.59 17.02 0.15
CA LYS A 117 41.04 18.22 -0.55
C LYS A 117 41.42 19.30 0.47
N PRO A 118 42.72 19.54 0.71
CA PRO A 118 43.18 20.69 1.48
C PRO A 118 42.81 22.01 0.79
N ARG A 119 42.40 23.02 1.57
CA ARG A 119 41.97 24.33 1.10
C ARG A 119 42.45 25.42 2.07
N ASP A 120 42.92 26.56 1.56
CA ASP A 120 43.34 27.74 2.34
C ASP A 120 42.38 28.94 2.19
N ASP A 121 41.36 28.82 1.35
CA ASP A 121 40.44 29.88 0.96
C ASP A 121 39.02 29.70 1.55
N LEU A 122 38.87 28.83 2.55
CA LEU A 122 37.61 28.62 3.27
C LEU A 122 37.70 29.09 4.71
N ALA A 123 36.77 29.96 5.11
CA ALA A 123 36.88 30.63 6.41
C ALA A 123 36.63 29.71 7.62
N ASN A 124 35.71 28.74 7.55
CA ASN A 124 35.40 27.88 8.69
C ASN A 124 36.52 26.87 9.03
N PRO A 125 37.14 26.18 8.06
CA PRO A 125 38.38 25.44 8.26
C PRO A 125 39.46 26.26 8.97
N TRP A 126 39.76 27.46 8.45
CA TRP A 126 40.76 28.37 9.03
C TRP A 126 40.41 28.82 10.45
N ARG A 127 39.14 29.24 10.69
CA ARG A 127 38.65 29.64 12.02
C ARG A 127 38.78 28.49 13.03
N ALA A 128 38.46 27.27 12.62
CA ALA A 128 38.60 26.10 13.48
C ALA A 128 40.07 25.82 13.81
N ALA A 129 40.96 25.88 12.82
CA ALA A 129 42.40 25.75 13.00
C ALA A 129 42.95 26.82 13.96
N GLN A 130 42.58 28.09 13.79
CA GLN A 130 42.97 29.18 14.69
C GLN A 130 42.50 28.95 16.13
N ARG A 131 41.33 28.32 16.29
CA ARG A 131 40.74 27.98 17.59
C ARG A 131 41.23 26.64 18.14
N GLY A 132 42.08 25.90 17.42
CA GLY A 132 42.59 24.59 17.81
C GLY A 132 41.52 23.49 17.86
N TYR A 133 40.51 23.56 16.98
CA TYR A 133 39.51 22.51 16.83
C TYR A 133 39.83 21.60 15.65
N SER A 134 39.58 20.30 15.82
CA SER A 134 39.59 19.34 14.72
C SER A 134 38.33 19.55 13.87
N TYR A 135 38.49 19.98 12.61
CA TYR A 135 37.40 20.33 11.70
C TYR A 135 37.53 19.68 10.32
N ARG A 136 36.40 19.28 9.74
CA ARG A 136 36.27 18.96 8.31
C ARG A 136 34.93 19.38 7.76
N LEU A 137 34.94 19.69 6.48
CA LEU A 137 33.75 19.91 5.67
C LEU A 137 33.53 18.69 4.78
N LEU A 138 32.30 18.18 4.72
CA LEU A 138 31.92 17.01 3.93
C LEU A 138 30.95 17.40 2.83
N GLU A 139 31.36 17.18 1.60
CA GLU A 139 30.55 17.33 0.41
C GLU A 139 29.84 16.01 0.08
N ASN A 140 28.53 15.95 0.31
CA ASN A 140 27.73 14.72 0.29
C ASN A 140 27.18 14.39 -1.11
N GLY A 141 28.04 14.46 -2.12
CA GLY A 141 27.64 14.36 -3.53
C GLY A 141 27.16 15.70 -4.09
N PHE A 142 26.67 15.68 -5.34
CA PHE A 142 26.24 16.88 -6.04
C PHE A 142 24.73 17.07 -6.02
N ILE A 143 24.23 18.22 -5.54
CA ILE A 143 22.79 18.52 -5.57
C ILE A 143 22.28 18.68 -7.01
N THR A 144 23.15 19.07 -7.94
CA THR A 144 22.85 19.21 -9.37
C THR A 144 22.99 17.91 -10.15
N ASN A 145 23.42 16.81 -9.53
CA ASN A 145 23.41 15.48 -10.13
C ASN A 145 22.23 14.66 -9.63
N SER A 146 21.32 14.27 -10.53
CA SER A 146 20.12 13.53 -10.14
C SER A 146 20.42 12.16 -9.51
N GLY A 147 21.53 11.51 -9.88
CA GLY A 147 21.94 10.23 -9.30
C GLY A 147 22.37 10.37 -7.83
N ASP A 148 23.27 11.31 -7.56
CA ASP A 148 23.73 11.61 -6.20
C ASP A 148 22.57 12.10 -5.33
N LEU A 149 21.75 13.04 -5.82
CA LEU A 149 20.63 13.57 -5.06
C LEU A 149 19.56 12.51 -4.75
N ASN A 150 19.21 11.65 -5.72
CA ASN A 150 18.27 10.55 -5.48
C ASN A 150 18.81 9.57 -4.45
N LYS A 151 20.11 9.26 -4.50
CA LYS A 151 20.75 8.38 -3.52
C LYS A 151 20.84 9.04 -2.15
N PHE A 152 21.21 10.31 -2.05
CA PHE A 152 21.19 11.08 -0.81
C PHE A 152 19.82 11.02 -0.14
N ASN A 153 18.76 11.34 -0.90
CA ASN A 153 17.39 11.36 -0.37
C ASN A 153 16.88 9.96 -0.02
N GLY A 154 17.12 8.96 -0.89
CA GLY A 154 16.60 7.60 -0.74
C GLY A 154 17.37 6.73 0.25
N GLN A 155 18.61 7.09 0.59
CA GLN A 155 19.50 6.32 1.46
C GLN A 155 20.11 7.17 2.58
N MET A 156 19.40 8.22 3.02
CA MET A 156 19.89 9.21 3.99
C MET A 156 20.31 8.58 5.34
N ASP A 157 19.62 7.51 5.77
CA ASP A 157 20.00 6.76 6.97
C ASP A 157 21.29 5.98 6.81
N ASP A 158 21.53 5.38 5.63
CA ASP A 158 22.76 4.64 5.36
C ASP A 158 23.95 5.60 5.23
N LEU A 159 23.72 6.77 4.62
CA LEU A 159 24.66 7.89 4.61
C LEU A 159 25.02 8.31 6.04
N ALA A 160 24.03 8.60 6.87
CA ALA A 160 24.23 9.00 8.26
C ALA A 160 24.98 7.93 9.08
N ARG A 161 24.64 6.64 8.92
CA ARG A 161 25.35 5.56 9.63
C ARG A 161 26.80 5.45 9.20
N GLY A 162 27.09 5.56 7.91
CA GLY A 162 28.47 5.50 7.43
C GLY A 162 29.31 6.69 7.91
N ILE A 163 28.73 7.89 7.97
CA ILE A 163 29.36 9.06 8.60
C ILE A 163 29.65 8.77 10.08
N LEU A 164 28.65 8.34 10.87
CA LEU A 164 28.84 8.05 12.29
C LEU A 164 29.89 6.94 12.55
N ASN A 165 29.90 5.91 11.71
CA ASN A 165 30.89 4.84 11.78
C ASN A 165 32.31 5.35 11.51
N ALA A 166 32.50 6.34 10.64
CA ALA A 166 33.81 6.97 10.42
C ALA A 166 34.37 7.62 11.70
N PHE A 167 33.51 8.03 12.63
CA PHE A 167 33.87 8.57 13.95
C PHE A 167 33.85 7.51 15.07
N GLY A 168 33.59 6.25 14.74
CA GLY A 168 33.46 5.16 15.71
C GLY A 168 32.26 5.30 16.65
N ILE A 169 31.23 6.06 16.23
CA ILE A 169 30.00 6.25 17.01
C ILE A 169 29.07 5.08 16.72
N ALA A 170 28.73 4.32 17.76
CA ALA A 170 27.76 3.24 17.64
C ALA A 170 26.40 3.82 17.24
N THR A 171 25.83 3.30 16.16
CA THR A 171 24.54 3.77 15.67
C THR A 171 23.41 3.04 16.39
N ALA A 172 22.36 3.77 16.79
CA ALA A 172 21.10 3.14 17.13
C ALA A 172 20.68 2.27 15.94
N SER A 173 20.46 0.98 16.18
CA SER A 173 19.97 0.08 15.13
C SER A 173 18.69 0.69 14.54
N PRO A 174 18.51 0.71 13.20
CA PRO A 174 17.26 1.18 12.64
C PRO A 174 16.10 0.46 13.31
N ALA A 175 15.14 1.21 13.84
CA ALA A 175 13.77 0.74 13.78
C ALA A 175 13.48 0.61 12.29
N LYS A 176 13.55 -0.62 11.77
CA LYS A 176 13.23 -0.94 10.39
C LYS A 176 11.79 -0.48 10.17
N GLU A 177 11.58 0.69 9.55
CA GLU A 177 10.22 1.13 9.26
C GLU A 177 9.61 0.10 8.31
N ASP A 178 8.48 -0.47 8.75
CA ASP A 178 7.78 -1.48 7.99
C ASP A 178 7.33 -0.86 6.66
N SER A 179 7.71 -1.48 5.54
CA SER A 179 7.36 -1.00 4.19
C SER A 179 5.85 -0.86 3.96
N ASP A 180 5.06 -1.55 4.77
CA ASP A 180 3.60 -1.53 4.68
C ASP A 180 3.01 -0.40 5.53
N GLY A 181 3.84 0.34 6.26
CA GLY A 181 3.48 1.43 7.18
C GLY A 181 3.26 0.98 8.62
N LYS A 182 3.04 1.93 9.52
CA LYS A 182 2.76 1.70 10.95
C LYS A 182 1.33 1.17 11.14
N VAL A 183 1.15 0.25 12.09
CA VAL A 183 -0.20 -0.18 12.53
C VAL A 183 -0.93 1.03 13.11
N THR A 184 -2.22 1.14 12.84
CA THR A 184 -3.09 2.18 13.38
C THR A 184 -4.13 1.58 14.34
N SER A 185 -4.59 2.38 15.29
CA SER A 185 -5.64 1.99 16.26
C SER A 185 -7.08 2.24 15.75
N GLY A 186 -7.23 2.82 14.54
CA GLY A 186 -8.54 3.02 13.91
C GLY A 186 -9.11 1.74 13.31
N GLY A 187 -10.21 1.85 12.55
CA GLY A 187 -10.75 0.75 11.74
C GLY A 187 -11.54 -0.33 12.51
N THR A 188 -11.78 -1.47 11.87
CA THR A 188 -12.59 -2.58 12.40
C THR A 188 -11.77 -3.86 12.46
N SER A 189 -11.90 -4.62 13.54
CA SER A 189 -11.32 -5.96 13.69
C SER A 189 -12.42 -7.02 13.62
N GLN A 190 -12.07 -8.23 13.14
CA GLN A 190 -12.96 -9.39 13.27
C GLN A 190 -13.30 -9.67 14.74
N ASP A 191 -14.41 -10.38 14.98
CA ASP A 191 -14.71 -10.87 16.32
C ASP A 191 -13.68 -11.93 16.79
N SER A 192 -13.61 -12.11 18.11
CA SER A 192 -12.74 -13.08 18.78
C SER A 192 -13.44 -14.41 19.07
N VAL A 193 -14.49 -14.74 18.30
CA VAL A 193 -15.28 -15.97 18.44
C VAL A 193 -14.94 -16.92 17.31
N GLN A 194 -14.88 -18.22 17.61
CA GLN A 194 -14.68 -19.26 16.60
C GLN A 194 -16.00 -19.52 15.87
N HIS A 195 -16.03 -19.23 14.58
CA HIS A 195 -17.14 -19.54 13.69
C HIS A 195 -16.73 -20.63 12.69
N TYR A 196 -17.50 -21.71 12.70
CA TYR A 196 -17.38 -22.81 11.74
C TYR A 196 -18.69 -22.94 10.98
N GLY A 197 -18.58 -23.15 9.68
CA GLY A 197 -19.71 -23.27 8.78
C GLY A 197 -19.33 -24.04 7.53
N LYS A 198 -20.10 -23.86 6.45
CA LYS A 198 -19.88 -24.60 5.20
C LYS A 198 -18.50 -24.30 4.62
N VAL A 199 -18.10 -23.03 4.63
CA VAL A 199 -16.77 -22.57 4.26
C VAL A 199 -16.15 -21.89 5.46
N SER A 200 -15.09 -22.47 6.03
CA SER A 200 -14.42 -21.94 7.22
C SER A 200 -12.98 -21.54 6.90
N TYR A 201 -12.53 -20.38 7.34
CA TYR A 201 -11.19 -19.83 7.07
C TYR A 201 -10.68 -19.00 8.25
N GLN A 202 -9.36 -18.83 8.34
CA GLN A 202 -8.73 -17.97 9.32
C GLN A 202 -7.52 -17.26 8.73
N SER A 203 -7.27 -16.04 9.17
CA SER A 203 -6.14 -15.21 8.72
C SER A 203 -5.02 -15.20 9.76
N HIS A 204 -3.77 -15.20 9.28
CA HIS A 204 -2.58 -14.85 10.06
C HIS A 204 -2.26 -13.38 9.82
N ILE A 205 -2.44 -12.55 10.85
CA ILE A 205 -2.43 -11.08 10.77
C ILE A 205 -1.19 -10.54 11.48
N ARG A 206 -0.52 -9.52 10.91
CA ARG A 206 0.66 -8.91 11.55
C ARG A 206 0.35 -8.41 12.98
N ASP A 207 1.29 -8.68 13.88
CA ASP A 207 1.25 -8.42 15.32
C ASP A 207 0.05 -9.01 16.09
N ILE A 208 -0.71 -9.94 15.48
CA ILE A 208 -1.79 -10.70 16.11
C ILE A 208 -1.52 -12.21 16.00
N GLY A 209 -0.99 -12.67 14.86
CA GLY A 209 -0.84 -14.09 14.57
C GLY A 209 -2.12 -14.69 13.98
N TRP A 210 -2.36 -15.98 14.23
CA TRP A 210 -3.58 -16.66 13.80
C TRP A 210 -4.80 -16.17 14.59
N ALA A 211 -5.72 -15.50 13.91
CA ALA A 211 -6.98 -15.07 14.49
C ALA A 211 -8.02 -16.22 14.53
N CYS A 212 -9.17 -15.97 15.14
CA CYS A 212 -10.26 -16.95 15.21
C CYS A 212 -10.77 -17.32 13.81
N TRP A 213 -11.20 -18.58 13.65
CA TRP A 213 -11.90 -19.06 12.47
C TRP A 213 -13.16 -18.24 12.25
N GLN A 214 -13.36 -17.86 11.00
CA GLN A 214 -14.55 -17.21 10.48
C GLN A 214 -15.13 -18.08 9.37
N SER A 215 -16.40 -17.88 9.05
CA SER A 215 -17.08 -18.72 8.06
C SER A 215 -18.11 -17.95 7.25
N ASP A 216 -18.44 -18.49 6.08
CA ASP A 216 -19.61 -18.14 5.28
C ASP A 216 -19.83 -16.62 5.14
N GLY A 217 -18.81 -15.93 4.64
CA GLY A 217 -18.85 -14.50 4.35
C GLY A 217 -18.51 -13.58 5.52
N ARG A 218 -18.27 -14.10 6.72
CA ARG A 218 -17.80 -13.29 7.86
C ARG A 218 -16.38 -12.78 7.63
N MET A 219 -16.10 -11.53 7.98
CA MET A 219 -14.78 -10.93 7.82
C MET A 219 -13.70 -11.66 8.64
N SER A 220 -12.66 -12.15 7.98
CA SER A 220 -11.42 -12.66 8.61
C SER A 220 -10.28 -11.68 8.37
N GLY A 221 -9.87 -10.94 9.41
CA GLY A 221 -8.84 -9.91 9.35
C GLY A 221 -9.24 -8.62 10.07
N THR A 222 -8.74 -7.51 9.54
CA THR A 222 -9.06 -6.16 10.02
C THR A 222 -9.21 -5.22 8.82
N THR A 223 -9.88 -4.08 8.98
CA THR A 223 -9.96 -3.04 7.96
C THR A 223 -9.46 -1.72 8.55
N GLY A 224 -8.62 -0.98 7.81
CA GLY A 224 -8.17 0.36 8.19
C GLY A 224 -7.16 0.41 9.34
N GLN A 225 -6.64 -0.74 9.77
CA GLN A 225 -5.65 -0.86 10.86
C GLN A 225 -4.21 -0.93 10.36
N ASN A 226 -4.04 -0.96 9.03
CA ASN A 226 -2.77 -1.22 8.38
C ASN A 226 -2.16 -2.60 8.76
N ARG A 227 -2.99 -3.53 9.24
CA ARG A 227 -2.58 -4.88 9.62
C ARG A 227 -2.74 -5.82 8.43
N ARG A 228 -1.65 -6.03 7.69
CA ARG A 228 -1.59 -7.01 6.59
C ARG A 228 -1.94 -8.42 7.07
N ILE A 229 -2.54 -9.18 6.16
CA ILE A 229 -2.60 -10.63 6.19
C ILE A 229 -1.32 -11.17 5.53
N GLU A 230 -0.63 -12.09 6.22
CA GLU A 230 0.61 -12.73 5.75
C GLU A 230 0.37 -14.16 5.24
N ALA A 231 -0.63 -14.82 5.83
CA ALA A 231 -1.10 -16.15 5.42
C ALA A 231 -2.58 -16.31 5.78
N PHE A 232 -3.24 -17.28 5.16
CA PHE A 232 -4.54 -17.76 5.64
C PHE A 232 -4.64 -19.29 5.57
N ARG A 233 -5.66 -19.85 6.21
CA ARG A 233 -6.09 -21.24 6.05
C ARG A 233 -7.54 -21.25 5.61
N LEU A 234 -7.90 -22.27 4.83
CA LEU A 234 -9.25 -22.53 4.36
C LEU A 234 -9.53 -24.01 4.56
N ILE A 235 -10.67 -24.33 5.18
CA ILE A 235 -11.23 -25.68 5.18
C ILE A 235 -11.99 -25.80 3.86
N PRO A 236 -11.47 -26.57 2.88
CA PRO A 236 -12.08 -26.64 1.57
C PRO A 236 -13.33 -27.53 1.57
N VAL A 237 -14.29 -27.17 0.73
CA VAL A 237 -15.41 -28.02 0.32
C VAL A 237 -15.04 -28.74 -0.98
N GLY A 238 -14.71 -30.02 -0.88
CA GLY A 238 -14.21 -30.81 -2.01
C GLY A 238 -12.81 -30.39 -2.48
N GLU A 239 -12.39 -30.88 -3.65
CA GLU A 239 -11.10 -30.51 -4.25
C GLU A 239 -11.06 -29.00 -4.50
N THR A 240 -10.08 -28.32 -3.88
CA THR A 240 -9.93 -26.87 -3.98
C THR A 240 -8.46 -26.50 -4.19
N ASP A 241 -8.21 -25.72 -5.24
CA ASP A 241 -6.92 -25.09 -5.52
C ASP A 241 -6.94 -23.64 -5.05
N VAL A 242 -5.80 -23.15 -4.57
CA VAL A 242 -5.63 -21.75 -4.20
C VAL A 242 -4.34 -21.21 -4.79
N ALA A 243 -4.36 -19.98 -5.29
CA ALA A 243 -3.16 -19.21 -5.57
C ALA A 243 -3.15 -17.90 -4.78
N VAL A 244 -1.97 -17.46 -4.35
CA VAL A 244 -1.77 -16.21 -3.61
C VAL A 244 -0.62 -15.44 -4.22
N HIS A 245 -0.72 -14.11 -4.29
CA HIS A 245 0.40 -13.24 -4.63
C HIS A 245 1.05 -12.70 -3.36
N ILE A 246 2.32 -13.03 -3.14
CA ILE A 246 3.06 -12.69 -1.92
C ILE A 246 4.15 -11.67 -2.27
N LYS A 247 4.28 -10.63 -1.45
CA LYS A 247 5.32 -9.60 -1.60
C LYS A 247 6.73 -10.21 -1.70
N ASP A 248 7.48 -9.76 -2.70
CA ASP A 248 8.86 -10.17 -3.02
C ASP A 248 9.02 -11.68 -3.25
N VAL A 249 7.94 -12.40 -3.51
CA VAL A 249 7.93 -13.84 -3.85
C VAL A 249 7.18 -14.07 -5.16
N GLY A 250 6.07 -13.35 -5.38
CA GLY A 250 5.22 -13.50 -6.55
C GLY A 250 4.03 -14.45 -6.32
N ASP A 251 3.49 -14.97 -7.41
CA ASP A 251 2.37 -15.92 -7.38
C ASP A 251 2.84 -17.30 -6.89
N LYS A 252 2.13 -17.85 -5.91
CA LYS A 252 2.34 -19.22 -5.41
C LYS A 252 1.04 -20.00 -5.47
N GLU A 253 1.08 -21.17 -6.10
CA GLU A 253 -0.05 -22.07 -6.22
C GLU A 253 -0.01 -23.20 -5.19
N TYR A 254 -1.19 -23.60 -4.72
CA TYR A 254 -1.43 -24.71 -3.83
C TYR A 254 -2.54 -25.56 -4.45
N LYS A 255 -2.23 -26.82 -4.72
CA LYS A 255 -3.15 -27.77 -5.33
C LYS A 255 -3.81 -28.61 -4.27
N ASN A 256 -5.11 -28.87 -4.43
CA ASN A 256 -5.92 -29.72 -3.55
C ASN A 256 -5.61 -29.52 -2.05
N ILE A 257 -5.89 -28.31 -1.57
CA ILE A 257 -5.52 -27.88 -0.22
C ILE A 257 -6.25 -28.71 0.85
N SER A 258 -5.79 -28.62 2.10
CA SER A 258 -6.47 -29.17 3.27
C SER A 258 -6.58 -28.13 4.37
N LYS A 259 -7.34 -28.40 5.44
CA LYS A 259 -7.43 -27.54 6.64
C LYS A 259 -6.06 -27.13 7.20
N GLY A 260 -5.05 -28.00 7.07
CA GLY A 260 -3.70 -27.76 7.57
C GLY A 260 -2.84 -26.89 6.65
N THR A 261 -3.23 -26.69 5.40
CA THR A 261 -2.42 -26.00 4.39
C THR A 261 -2.32 -24.51 4.71
N ILE A 262 -1.09 -24.01 4.93
CA ILE A 262 -0.82 -22.58 5.14
C ILE A 262 -0.67 -21.91 3.77
N LEU A 263 -1.57 -20.97 3.47
CA LEU A 263 -1.65 -20.25 2.20
C LEU A 263 -1.00 -18.88 2.37
N GLY A 264 0.31 -18.79 2.14
CA GLY A 264 1.11 -17.58 2.35
C GLY A 264 2.41 -17.86 3.08
N THR A 265 2.84 -16.93 3.93
CA THR A 265 4.01 -17.07 4.81
C THR A 265 3.69 -16.57 6.22
N THR A 266 4.28 -17.17 7.24
CA THR A 266 4.15 -16.71 8.64
C THR A 266 5.50 -16.25 9.16
N GLY A 267 5.57 -15.11 9.83
CA GLY A 267 6.79 -14.62 10.49
C GLY A 267 7.87 -14.11 9.54
N GLN A 268 7.56 -13.93 8.25
CA GLN A 268 8.50 -13.44 7.23
C GLN A 268 8.28 -11.97 6.87
N ASN A 269 7.30 -11.29 7.50
CA ASN A 269 6.92 -9.91 7.18
C ASN A 269 6.57 -9.70 5.69
N LYS A 270 5.94 -10.70 5.07
CA LYS A 270 5.50 -10.66 3.67
C LYS A 270 3.97 -10.66 3.62
N ARG A 271 3.38 -9.55 3.17
CA ARG A 271 1.94 -9.41 2.90
C ARG A 271 1.51 -10.30 1.73
N ILE A 272 0.25 -10.74 1.78
CA ILE A 272 -0.50 -11.17 0.59
C ILE A 272 -1.13 -9.92 -0.05
N GLU A 273 -1.11 -9.83 -1.38
CA GLU A 273 -1.72 -8.73 -2.15
C GLU A 273 -2.92 -9.17 -2.99
N ALA A 274 -2.99 -10.45 -3.35
CA ALA A 274 -4.12 -11.02 -4.10
C ALA A 274 -4.31 -12.51 -3.79
N ILE A 275 -5.55 -12.99 -3.90
CA ILE A 275 -5.93 -14.41 -3.74
C ILE A 275 -6.78 -14.89 -4.92
N LYS A 276 -6.68 -16.17 -5.25
CA LYS A 276 -7.51 -16.87 -6.25
C LYS A 276 -7.88 -18.23 -5.70
N ILE A 277 -9.16 -18.55 -5.64
CA ILE A 277 -9.69 -19.80 -5.07
C ILE A 277 -10.50 -20.49 -6.16
N ALA A 278 -10.21 -21.77 -6.41
CA ALA A 278 -10.89 -22.58 -7.42
C ALA A 278 -11.30 -23.92 -6.81
N GLY A 279 -12.57 -24.05 -6.42
CA GLY A 279 -13.21 -25.32 -6.09
C GLY A 279 -13.64 -26.05 -7.36
N LYS A 280 -13.49 -27.37 -7.37
CA LYS A 280 -13.89 -28.22 -8.49
C LYS A 280 -15.42 -28.36 -8.58
N ASP A 281 -16.03 -28.80 -7.48
CA ASP A 281 -17.48 -29.08 -7.43
C ASP A 281 -18.27 -27.99 -6.68
N THR A 282 -17.59 -27.20 -5.85
CA THR A 282 -18.19 -26.09 -5.09
C THR A 282 -17.56 -24.77 -5.54
N PRO A 283 -18.26 -23.97 -6.35
CA PRO A 283 -17.80 -22.63 -6.70
C PRO A 283 -17.78 -21.73 -5.46
N TYR A 284 -16.69 -21.02 -5.25
CA TYR A 284 -16.57 -20.01 -4.20
C TYR A 284 -16.86 -18.61 -4.75
N ILE A 285 -17.36 -17.73 -3.89
CA ILE A 285 -17.24 -16.29 -4.05
C ILE A 285 -16.40 -15.73 -2.91
N TYR A 286 -15.58 -14.74 -3.22
CA TYR A 286 -14.67 -14.13 -2.25
C TYR A 286 -14.34 -12.70 -2.63
N ARG A 287 -13.97 -11.92 -1.61
CA ARG A 287 -13.45 -10.56 -1.77
C ARG A 287 -12.41 -10.26 -0.71
N VAL A 288 -11.64 -9.21 -0.95
CA VAL A 288 -10.57 -8.78 -0.06
C VAL A 288 -10.67 -7.30 0.24
N HIS A 289 -10.30 -6.91 1.45
CA HIS A 289 -10.10 -5.52 1.80
C HIS A 289 -8.64 -5.16 1.58
N GLN A 290 -8.35 -4.25 0.64
CA GLN A 290 -6.99 -3.77 0.40
C GLN A 290 -6.77 -2.41 1.06
N LYS A 291 -5.55 -2.21 1.60
CA LYS A 291 -5.11 -0.92 2.12
C LYS A 291 -5.39 0.19 1.11
N ASN A 292 -5.97 1.30 1.57
CA ASN A 292 -6.29 2.51 0.78
C ASN A 292 -7.29 2.32 -0.38
N ILE A 293 -7.82 1.11 -0.61
CA ILE A 293 -8.85 0.84 -1.63
C ILE A 293 -10.18 0.48 -0.98
N GLY A 294 -10.15 -0.31 0.09
CA GLY A 294 -11.35 -0.89 0.67
C GLY A 294 -11.64 -2.29 0.14
N TRP A 295 -12.89 -2.72 0.28
CA TRP A 295 -13.36 -4.01 -0.24
C TRP A 295 -13.43 -4.01 -1.77
N THR A 296 -12.91 -5.06 -2.38
CA THR A 296 -13.21 -5.35 -3.79
C THR A 296 -14.67 -5.79 -3.96
N ASP A 297 -15.19 -5.69 -5.19
CA ASP A 297 -16.35 -6.49 -5.58
C ASP A 297 -16.11 -7.97 -5.27
N TRP A 298 -17.19 -8.72 -5.06
CA TRP A 298 -17.13 -10.17 -4.95
C TRP A 298 -16.69 -10.75 -6.29
N THR A 299 -15.56 -11.43 -6.27
CA THR A 299 -15.14 -12.27 -7.38
C THR A 299 -15.59 -13.70 -7.14
N PHE A 300 -15.45 -14.54 -8.15
CA PHE A 300 -15.89 -15.94 -8.09
C PHE A 300 -14.81 -16.88 -8.60
N ASN A 301 -15.02 -18.16 -8.33
CA ASN A 301 -14.18 -19.30 -8.64
C ASN A 301 -13.17 -19.09 -9.79
N GLY A 302 -11.88 -19.13 -9.47
CA GLY A 302 -10.80 -19.04 -10.44
C GLY A 302 -10.35 -17.61 -10.81
N ASN A 303 -11.01 -16.56 -10.34
CA ASN A 303 -10.60 -15.17 -10.60
C ASN A 303 -9.74 -14.57 -9.47
N TRP A 304 -8.90 -13.60 -9.77
CA TRP A 304 -8.13 -12.92 -8.72
C TRP A 304 -9.01 -11.91 -7.95
N ALA A 305 -8.94 -11.94 -6.62
CA ALA A 305 -9.35 -10.85 -5.75
C ALA A 305 -8.10 -10.12 -5.24
N GLY A 306 -8.05 -8.82 -5.44
CA GLY A 306 -6.93 -7.96 -5.05
C GLY A 306 -5.98 -7.59 -6.20
N THR A 307 -5.22 -6.52 -6.00
CA THR A 307 -4.27 -5.96 -6.97
C THR A 307 -2.84 -6.30 -6.61
N LYS A 308 -2.13 -6.95 -7.54
CA LYS A 308 -0.73 -7.42 -7.38
C LYS A 308 0.29 -6.31 -7.66
N GLY A 309 1.45 -6.37 -7.01
CA GLY A 309 2.65 -5.60 -7.32
C GLY A 309 2.57 -4.10 -7.05
N LYS A 310 1.49 -3.61 -6.40
CA LYS A 310 1.26 -2.18 -6.16
C LYS A 310 1.52 -1.74 -4.71
N GLY A 311 2.07 -2.61 -3.86
CA GLY A 311 2.28 -2.25 -2.45
C GLY A 311 0.99 -2.23 -1.61
N LEU A 312 -0.07 -2.87 -2.09
CA LEU A 312 -1.40 -2.85 -1.49
C LEU A 312 -1.65 -4.16 -0.74
N GLN A 313 -1.34 -4.19 0.55
CA GLN A 313 -1.65 -5.37 1.38
C GLN A 313 -3.15 -5.63 1.43
N ILE A 314 -3.49 -6.92 1.48
CA ILE A 314 -4.79 -7.37 1.98
C ILE A 314 -4.78 -7.27 3.50
N GLU A 315 -5.84 -6.71 4.08
CA GLU A 315 -6.04 -6.58 5.52
C GLU A 315 -7.17 -7.49 6.04
N ALA A 316 -8.16 -7.81 5.19
CA ALA A 316 -9.25 -8.73 5.50
C ALA A 316 -9.71 -9.52 4.27
N ILE A 317 -10.29 -10.69 4.52
CA ILE A 317 -10.82 -11.61 3.50
C ILE A 317 -12.23 -12.04 3.91
N GLU A 318 -13.12 -12.17 2.94
CA GLU A 318 -14.40 -12.87 3.07
C GLU A 318 -14.53 -13.94 1.98
N ILE A 319 -14.98 -15.13 2.37
CA ILE A 319 -15.12 -16.30 1.49
C ILE A 319 -16.43 -17.01 1.83
N MET A 320 -17.18 -17.42 0.82
CA MET A 320 -18.32 -18.32 1.00
C MET A 320 -18.55 -19.17 -0.25
N ALA A 321 -19.38 -20.20 -0.13
CA ALA A 321 -19.87 -20.92 -1.30
C ALA A 321 -20.81 -20.00 -2.09
N ALA A 322 -20.67 -20.00 -3.42
CA ALA A 322 -21.56 -19.23 -4.28
C ALA A 322 -22.98 -19.80 -4.21
N LYS A 323 -24.00 -18.93 -4.03
CA LYS A 323 -25.40 -19.33 -4.20
C LYS A 323 -25.71 -19.51 -5.70
N PHE A 324 -25.40 -18.49 -6.49
CA PHE A 324 -25.56 -18.46 -7.95
C PHE A 324 -24.70 -17.33 -8.56
N LEU A 325 -24.58 -17.31 -9.88
CA LEU A 325 -23.95 -16.21 -10.64
C LEU A 325 -24.98 -15.50 -11.51
N VAL A 326 -24.74 -14.22 -11.82
CA VAL A 326 -25.65 -13.40 -12.61
C VAL A 326 -24.89 -12.64 -13.69
N ASN A 327 -25.41 -12.62 -14.91
CA ASN A 327 -24.87 -11.84 -16.02
C ASN A 327 -25.91 -10.79 -16.45
N PRO A 328 -25.71 -9.49 -16.16
CA PRO A 328 -26.65 -8.45 -16.54
C PRO A 328 -26.44 -7.97 -17.98
N HIS A 329 -27.55 -7.63 -18.65
CA HIS A 329 -27.59 -6.90 -19.91
C HIS A 329 -28.16 -5.50 -19.69
N VAL A 330 -27.32 -4.48 -19.89
CA VAL A 330 -27.66 -3.09 -19.59
C VAL A 330 -27.77 -2.29 -20.89
N GLN A 331 -28.74 -1.36 -20.93
CA GLN A 331 -28.95 -0.46 -22.05
C GLN A 331 -27.65 0.19 -22.52
N ASN A 332 -27.40 0.16 -23.83
CA ASN A 332 -26.20 0.74 -24.48
C ASN A 332 -24.85 0.17 -24.00
N ARG A 333 -24.85 -0.90 -23.19
CA ARG A 333 -23.64 -1.57 -22.69
C ARG A 333 -23.59 -3.04 -23.06
N GLY A 334 -24.76 -3.66 -23.29
CA GLY A 334 -24.86 -5.07 -23.59
C GLY A 334 -24.65 -5.94 -22.35
N TRP A 335 -24.24 -7.19 -22.56
CA TRP A 335 -23.89 -8.13 -21.50
C TRP A 335 -22.59 -7.72 -20.79
N LEU A 336 -22.61 -7.62 -19.46
CA LEU A 336 -21.46 -7.14 -18.66
C LEU A 336 -20.57 -8.26 -18.10
N GLY A 337 -20.88 -9.52 -18.44
CA GLY A 337 -20.20 -10.71 -17.94
C GLY A 337 -20.80 -11.25 -16.64
N GLU A 338 -20.52 -12.52 -16.34
CA GLU A 338 -20.96 -13.17 -15.10
C GLU A 338 -20.32 -12.52 -13.87
N ARG A 339 -21.11 -12.41 -12.79
CA ARG A 339 -20.74 -11.83 -11.50
C ARG A 339 -21.36 -12.63 -10.36
N ALA A 340 -20.73 -12.59 -9.19
CA ALA A 340 -21.30 -13.15 -7.97
C ALA A 340 -22.63 -12.47 -7.59
N CYS A 341 -23.57 -13.23 -7.02
CA CYS A 341 -24.90 -12.74 -6.60
C CYS A 341 -24.85 -11.60 -5.58
N GLU A 342 -23.83 -11.55 -4.74
CA GLU A 342 -23.63 -10.51 -3.70
C GLU A 342 -23.24 -9.13 -4.27
N ASN A 343 -23.01 -9.02 -5.57
CA ASN A 343 -22.72 -7.74 -6.22
C ASN A 343 -24.00 -7.00 -6.64
N ILE A 344 -23.86 -5.72 -6.95
CA ILE A 344 -24.88 -4.98 -7.70
C ILE A 344 -24.92 -5.52 -9.13
N ILE A 345 -26.10 -5.97 -9.56
CA ILE A 345 -26.38 -6.51 -10.88
C ILE A 345 -27.07 -5.43 -11.71
N GLY A 346 -26.30 -4.66 -12.46
CA GLY A 346 -26.78 -3.51 -13.24
C GLY A 346 -25.89 -2.28 -13.03
N ILE A 347 -26.40 -1.10 -13.38
CA ILE A 347 -25.67 0.17 -13.21
C ILE A 347 -26.64 1.21 -12.64
N THR A 348 -26.47 1.58 -11.37
CA THR A 348 -27.29 2.59 -10.70
C THR A 348 -26.80 4.00 -10.98
N GLY A 349 -27.71 4.98 -11.06
CA GLY A 349 -27.34 6.42 -11.06
C GLY A 349 -26.77 6.95 -12.38
N HIS A 350 -26.71 6.12 -13.41
CA HIS A 350 -26.28 6.50 -14.76
C HIS A 350 -27.44 6.63 -15.76
N ASN A 351 -28.70 6.55 -15.27
CA ASN A 351 -29.90 6.58 -16.11
C ASN A 351 -29.91 5.46 -17.18
N LEU A 352 -29.34 4.30 -16.85
CA LEU A 352 -29.31 3.11 -17.70
C LEU A 352 -30.21 2.04 -17.09
N ARG A 353 -31.14 1.51 -17.88
CA ARG A 353 -31.98 0.38 -17.44
C ARG A 353 -31.26 -0.95 -17.54
N LEU A 354 -31.62 -1.85 -16.64
CA LEU A 354 -31.45 -3.29 -16.83
C LEU A 354 -32.51 -3.78 -17.84
N GLU A 355 -32.06 -4.32 -18.97
CA GLU A 355 -32.95 -4.79 -20.05
C GLU A 355 -33.17 -6.30 -19.99
N ALA A 356 -32.12 -7.04 -19.63
CA ALA A 356 -32.18 -8.47 -19.40
C ALA A 356 -31.12 -8.91 -18.39
N PHE A 357 -31.23 -10.14 -17.92
CA PHE A 357 -30.16 -10.83 -17.21
C PHE A 357 -30.30 -12.35 -17.36
N LYS A 358 -29.21 -13.07 -17.09
CA LYS A 358 -29.17 -14.53 -16.94
C LYS A 358 -28.72 -14.87 -15.52
N ILE A 359 -29.32 -15.89 -14.93
CA ILE A 359 -28.86 -16.45 -13.66
C ILE A 359 -28.33 -17.86 -13.94
N ASN A 360 -27.10 -18.12 -13.52
CA ASN A 360 -26.55 -19.46 -13.42
C ASN A 360 -26.83 -19.98 -12.01
N PRO A 361 -27.87 -20.82 -11.82
CA PRO A 361 -28.36 -21.19 -10.50
C PRO A 361 -27.43 -22.16 -9.75
N LEU A 362 -26.34 -22.61 -10.39
CA LEU A 362 -25.41 -23.61 -9.85
C LEU A 362 -26.16 -24.85 -9.36
N ASN A 363 -26.31 -25.01 -8.05
CA ASN A 363 -26.91 -26.18 -7.40
C ASN A 363 -28.22 -25.86 -6.66
N ILE A 364 -28.82 -24.68 -6.87
CA ILE A 364 -30.11 -24.31 -6.26
C ILE A 364 -31.21 -24.21 -7.31
N GLU A 365 -32.47 -24.30 -6.88
CA GLU A 365 -33.63 -24.05 -7.75
C GLU A 365 -34.04 -22.58 -7.68
N ILE A 366 -34.30 -21.96 -8.84
CA ILE A 366 -34.74 -20.58 -8.94
C ILE A 366 -35.84 -20.50 -10.01
N LYS A 367 -36.98 -19.90 -9.68
CA LYS A 367 -37.96 -19.46 -10.69
C LYS A 367 -38.03 -17.95 -10.78
N ALA A 368 -38.39 -17.44 -11.94
CA ALA A 368 -38.48 -16.01 -12.18
C ALA A 368 -39.70 -15.64 -13.01
N LYS A 369 -40.32 -14.51 -12.68
CA LYS A 369 -41.29 -13.80 -13.51
C LYS A 369 -40.83 -12.36 -13.66
N ALA A 370 -41.05 -11.78 -14.82
CA ALA A 370 -40.76 -10.38 -15.07
C ALA A 370 -41.92 -9.69 -15.77
N HIS A 371 -42.24 -8.47 -15.33
CA HIS A 371 -43.07 -7.55 -16.09
C HIS A 371 -42.18 -6.73 -17.03
N ILE A 372 -42.45 -6.81 -18.33
CA ILE A 372 -41.67 -6.11 -19.36
C ILE A 372 -42.54 -5.07 -20.05
N GLU A 373 -41.97 -3.89 -20.30
CA GLU A 373 -42.66 -2.77 -20.94
C GLU A 373 -43.35 -3.18 -22.26
N GLY A 374 -44.66 -2.95 -22.32
CA GLY A 374 -45.49 -3.24 -23.49
C GLY A 374 -45.58 -4.72 -23.86
N ILE A 375 -45.15 -5.63 -22.99
CA ILE A 375 -45.36 -7.08 -23.12
C ILE A 375 -46.21 -7.60 -21.96
N GLY A 376 -46.01 -7.08 -20.76
CA GLY A 376 -46.71 -7.55 -19.54
C GLY A 376 -45.90 -8.58 -18.77
N TRP A 377 -46.58 -9.33 -17.91
CA TRP A 377 -45.98 -10.41 -17.13
C TRP A 377 -45.62 -11.60 -18.02
N LYS A 378 -44.37 -12.05 -17.88
CA LYS A 378 -43.88 -13.30 -18.45
C LYS A 378 -43.36 -14.19 -17.32
N ASP A 379 -43.86 -15.43 -17.29
CA ASP A 379 -43.36 -16.48 -16.42
C ASP A 379 -42.27 -17.28 -17.14
N TYR A 380 -41.10 -17.37 -16.54
CA TYR A 380 -39.96 -18.10 -17.09
C TYR A 380 -39.83 -19.51 -16.50
N GLY A 381 -40.67 -19.87 -15.52
CA GLY A 381 -40.57 -21.15 -14.81
C GLY A 381 -39.20 -21.33 -14.17
N MET A 382 -38.67 -22.55 -14.22
CA MET A 382 -37.34 -22.87 -13.70
C MET A 382 -36.24 -22.21 -14.55
N VAL A 383 -35.40 -21.42 -13.89
CA VAL A 383 -34.31 -20.68 -14.52
C VAL A 383 -33.10 -21.59 -14.69
N THR A 384 -32.51 -21.57 -15.88
CA THR A 384 -31.24 -22.20 -16.20
C THR A 384 -30.20 -21.13 -16.56
N LYS A 385 -28.92 -21.49 -16.64
CA LYS A 385 -27.86 -20.56 -17.08
C LYS A 385 -28.12 -19.91 -18.46
N ASP A 386 -28.95 -20.54 -19.28
CA ASP A 386 -29.28 -20.08 -20.63
C ASP A 386 -30.58 -19.27 -20.70
N THR A 387 -31.39 -19.27 -19.63
CA THR A 387 -32.65 -18.53 -19.55
C THR A 387 -32.38 -17.02 -19.53
N VAL A 388 -32.83 -16.31 -20.57
CA VAL A 388 -32.77 -14.84 -20.65
C VAL A 388 -34.06 -14.25 -20.06
N ILE A 389 -33.94 -13.60 -18.90
CA ILE A 389 -35.04 -12.89 -18.24
C ILE A 389 -35.00 -11.42 -18.72
N GLY A 390 -36.10 -10.90 -19.25
CA GLY A 390 -36.15 -9.59 -19.94
C GLY A 390 -36.04 -9.69 -21.47
N THR A 391 -35.50 -8.65 -22.10
CA THR A 391 -35.31 -8.56 -23.56
C THR A 391 -33.94 -7.99 -23.94
N THR A 392 -33.39 -8.43 -25.08
CA THR A 392 -32.17 -7.87 -25.66
C THR A 392 -32.48 -7.22 -27.01
N GLY A 393 -32.00 -6.00 -27.25
CA GLY A 393 -32.11 -5.32 -28.55
C GLY A 393 -33.50 -4.81 -28.93
N GLN A 394 -34.48 -4.87 -28.02
CA GLN A 394 -35.87 -4.42 -28.27
C GLN A 394 -36.19 -3.05 -27.68
N ASN A 395 -35.22 -2.39 -27.02
CA ASN A 395 -35.40 -1.15 -26.27
C ASN A 395 -36.51 -1.19 -25.21
N LYS A 396 -36.86 -2.39 -24.70
CA LYS A 396 -37.85 -2.57 -23.64
C LYS A 396 -37.17 -2.77 -22.30
N ARG A 397 -37.72 -2.14 -21.25
CA ARG A 397 -37.22 -2.27 -19.87
C ARG A 397 -37.93 -3.38 -19.09
N ILE A 398 -37.21 -3.92 -18.10
CA ILE A 398 -37.83 -4.66 -17.00
C ILE A 398 -38.43 -3.64 -16.04
N GLU A 399 -39.72 -3.81 -15.72
CA GLU A 399 -40.46 -2.91 -14.82
C GLU A 399 -40.69 -3.54 -13.45
N CYS A 400 -40.81 -4.86 -13.37
CA CYS A 400 -41.08 -5.57 -12.11
C CYS A 400 -40.55 -7.01 -12.15
N LEU A 401 -40.13 -7.54 -11.00
CA LEU A 401 -39.56 -8.87 -10.84
C LEU A 401 -40.19 -9.63 -9.69
N CYS A 402 -40.39 -10.93 -9.90
CA CYS A 402 -40.81 -11.90 -8.88
C CYS A 402 -39.89 -13.11 -8.96
N PHE A 403 -39.34 -13.54 -7.83
CA PHE A 403 -38.51 -14.74 -7.74
C PHE A 403 -39.07 -15.74 -6.74
N ASP A 404 -38.81 -17.02 -6.98
CA ASP A 404 -39.02 -18.14 -6.05
C ASP A 404 -37.66 -18.84 -5.87
N GLY A 405 -37.13 -18.84 -4.65
CA GLY A 405 -35.82 -19.41 -4.33
C GLY A 405 -35.34 -19.09 -2.90
N ASP A 406 -34.22 -19.69 -2.49
CA ASP A 406 -33.64 -19.52 -1.15
C ASP A 406 -32.68 -18.30 -1.06
N PHE A 407 -33.23 -17.11 -1.27
CA PHE A 407 -32.52 -15.83 -1.16
C PHE A 407 -33.46 -14.66 -0.92
N GLU A 408 -32.88 -13.52 -0.54
CA GLU A 408 -33.56 -12.23 -0.58
C GLU A 408 -33.03 -11.39 -1.75
N TYR A 409 -33.88 -10.52 -2.28
CA TYR A 409 -33.49 -9.59 -3.32
C TYR A 409 -34.11 -8.22 -3.11
N ARG A 410 -33.49 -7.22 -3.72
CA ARG A 410 -34.03 -5.87 -3.84
C ARG A 410 -33.69 -5.28 -5.21
N VAL A 411 -34.46 -4.29 -5.64
CA VAL A 411 -34.25 -3.63 -6.92
C VAL A 411 -33.99 -2.14 -6.72
N HIS A 412 -33.14 -1.57 -7.57
CA HIS A 412 -32.96 -0.13 -7.65
C HIS A 412 -33.87 0.42 -8.72
N VAL A 413 -34.89 1.17 -8.31
CA VAL A 413 -35.82 1.85 -9.22
C VAL A 413 -35.30 3.26 -9.46
N LYS A 414 -35.19 3.64 -10.73
CA LYS A 414 -34.74 4.98 -11.14
C LYS A 414 -35.54 6.06 -10.39
N ASN A 415 -34.84 7.05 -9.84
CA ASN A 415 -35.39 8.18 -9.05
C ASN A 415 -36.09 7.79 -7.73
N SER A 416 -36.24 6.51 -7.41
CA SER A 416 -36.83 6.05 -6.14
C SER A 416 -35.80 5.40 -5.22
N GLY A 417 -34.68 4.92 -5.75
CA GLY A 417 -33.63 4.27 -4.98
C GLY A 417 -33.85 2.77 -4.82
N TRP A 418 -33.21 2.19 -3.80
CA TRP A 418 -33.33 0.78 -3.45
C TRP A 418 -34.65 0.49 -2.74
N THR A 419 -35.35 -0.56 -3.16
CA THR A 419 -36.43 -1.13 -2.36
C THR A 419 -35.89 -1.79 -1.09
N ASP A 420 -36.77 -2.07 -0.15
CA ASP A 420 -36.47 -2.97 0.97
C ASP A 420 -36.09 -4.37 0.44
N TRP A 421 -35.39 -5.11 1.29
CA TRP A 421 -35.08 -6.52 1.04
C TRP A 421 -36.35 -7.35 1.14
N THR A 422 -36.58 -8.18 0.13
CA THR A 422 -37.76 -9.03 0.02
C THR A 422 -37.34 -10.46 -0.27
N LYS A 423 -38.01 -11.42 0.39
CA LYS A 423 -37.79 -12.84 0.16
C LYS A 423 -38.26 -13.26 -1.23
N ALA A 424 -37.51 -14.12 -1.90
CA ALA A 424 -37.95 -14.78 -3.14
C ALA A 424 -38.96 -15.90 -2.83
N ASP A 425 -40.20 -15.53 -2.52
CA ASP A 425 -41.28 -16.45 -2.09
C ASP A 425 -42.23 -16.88 -3.24
N GLY A 426 -41.95 -16.47 -4.48
CA GLY A 426 -42.77 -16.74 -5.66
C GLY A 426 -44.06 -15.92 -5.77
N VAL A 427 -44.31 -15.00 -4.84
CA VAL A 427 -45.53 -14.19 -4.75
C VAL A 427 -45.21 -12.69 -4.75
N SER A 428 -44.22 -12.28 -3.95
CA SER A 428 -43.79 -10.91 -3.80
C SER A 428 -43.20 -10.37 -5.10
N THR A 429 -43.54 -9.12 -5.43
CA THR A 429 -43.07 -8.45 -6.65
C THR A 429 -42.36 -7.15 -6.28
N LEU A 430 -41.26 -6.86 -6.97
CA LEU A 430 -40.45 -5.65 -6.76
C LEU A 430 -40.26 -4.88 -8.07
N GLY A 431 -40.62 -3.61 -8.06
CA GLY A 431 -40.55 -2.70 -9.20
C GLY A 431 -41.81 -1.83 -9.31
N THR A 432 -42.07 -1.30 -10.49
CA THR A 432 -43.12 -0.30 -10.72
C THR A 432 -43.87 -0.60 -12.02
N VAL A 433 -44.87 -1.47 -11.93
CA VAL A 433 -45.74 -1.81 -13.07
C VAL A 433 -46.52 -0.55 -13.50
N GLY A 434 -46.38 -0.14 -14.76
CA GLY A 434 -47.18 0.92 -15.37
C GLY A 434 -46.85 2.36 -14.95
N GLN A 435 -45.83 2.59 -14.12
CA GLN A 435 -45.46 3.94 -13.65
C GLN A 435 -44.36 4.61 -14.49
N ALA A 436 -43.96 3.99 -15.61
CA ALA A 436 -42.85 4.45 -16.46
C ALA A 436 -41.48 4.60 -15.76
N LEU A 437 -41.33 4.02 -14.55
CA LEU A 437 -40.05 3.93 -13.85
C LEU A 437 -39.37 2.60 -14.17
N GLN A 438 -38.04 2.64 -14.32
CA GLN A 438 -37.23 1.51 -14.79
C GLN A 438 -36.39 0.94 -13.65
N ILE A 439 -36.19 -0.38 -13.66
CA ILE A 439 -35.19 -1.04 -12.82
C ILE A 439 -33.80 -0.78 -13.44
N GLU A 440 -32.89 -0.22 -12.65
CA GLU A 440 -31.50 0.05 -13.04
C GLU A 440 -30.55 -1.07 -12.59
N ALA A 441 -30.85 -1.70 -11.46
CA ALA A 441 -30.05 -2.78 -10.90
C ALA A 441 -30.83 -3.67 -9.93
N ILE A 442 -30.26 -4.85 -9.63
CA ILE A 442 -30.73 -5.81 -8.64
C ILE A 442 -29.60 -6.10 -7.65
N GLN A 443 -29.94 -6.39 -6.40
CA GLN A 443 -29.03 -7.00 -5.44
C GLN A 443 -29.67 -8.25 -4.84
N PHE A 444 -28.84 -9.25 -4.54
CA PHE A 444 -29.21 -10.51 -3.90
C PHE A 444 -28.40 -10.71 -2.62
N ARG A 445 -28.93 -11.47 -1.66
CA ARG A 445 -28.19 -11.94 -0.47
C ARG A 445 -28.74 -13.24 0.10
#